data_AF-A0AAU2YQS1-F1
#
_entry.id   AF-A0AAU2YQS1-F1
#
_cell.length_a   1.000
_cell.length_b   1.000
_cell.length_c   1.000
_cell.angle_alpha   90.00
_cell.angle_beta   90.00
_cell.angle_gamma   90.00
#
_symmetry.space_group_name_H-M   'P 1'
#
loop_
_entity.id
_entity.type
_entity.pdbx_description
1 polymer ?
#
loop_
_entity_poly.entity_id
_entity_poly.type
_entity_poly.pdbx_seq_one_letter_code
_entity_poly.pdbx_strand_id
1 'polypeptide(L)'
;MCDERLKEFSRQRLGGRPVPEDVRLLATAQWEGRGHPFEQFGIAILEPSAPHPLTDFSYLSDKERADPDIMANCAASEQMATYLKAVAQDEDGNFYGYWLHPQQRVDRQPPPVVKVDTELTYWELGGRTFAEACLYDIAFDDDELFAEVAAALGKLHVSVSAGSREGLGELPADPAPEDVHRRLYYAERERLGLPAES
;
A
#
# COMPACT_ATOMS: atom_id res chain seq x y z
N MET A 1 -14.14 -21.48 -1.44
CA MET A 1 -13.84 -20.67 -0.24
C MET A 1 -12.97 -19.47 -0.60
N CYS A 2 -11.88 -19.66 -1.35
CA CYS A 2 -11.04 -18.56 -1.84
C CYS A 2 -11.80 -17.53 -2.70
N ASP A 3 -12.70 -17.95 -3.59
CA ASP A 3 -13.46 -17.00 -4.44
C ASP A 3 -14.31 -15.99 -3.67
N GLU A 4 -14.98 -16.42 -2.60
CA GLU A 4 -15.79 -15.52 -1.79
C GLU A 4 -14.90 -14.58 -0.96
N ARG A 5 -13.79 -15.10 -0.43
CA ARG A 5 -12.79 -14.29 0.26
C ARG A 5 -12.11 -13.27 -0.66
N LEU A 6 -11.87 -13.62 -1.93
CA LEU A 6 -11.35 -12.70 -2.96
C LEU A 6 -12.36 -11.61 -3.32
N LYS A 7 -13.65 -11.93 -3.39
CA LYS A 7 -14.70 -10.90 -3.57
C LYS A 7 -14.76 -9.96 -2.38
N GLU A 8 -14.64 -10.49 -1.16
CA GLU A 8 -14.58 -9.68 0.05
C GLU A 8 -13.35 -8.78 0.05
N PHE A 9 -12.19 -9.34 -0.28
CA PHE A 9 -10.93 -8.61 -0.42
C PHE A 9 -11.06 -7.50 -1.45
N SER A 10 -11.58 -7.80 -2.66
CA SER A 10 -11.86 -6.81 -3.69
C SER A 10 -12.72 -5.68 -3.16
N ARG A 11 -13.84 -6.00 -2.50
CA ARG A 11 -14.76 -4.99 -1.97
C ARG A 11 -14.14 -4.12 -0.89
N GLN A 12 -13.50 -4.72 0.12
CA GLN A 12 -13.00 -4.01 1.29
C GLN A 12 -11.66 -3.33 1.05
N ARG A 13 -10.76 -3.95 0.28
CA ARG A 13 -9.39 -3.46 0.06
C ARG A 13 -9.23 -2.70 -1.24
N LEU A 14 -9.89 -3.14 -2.30
CA LEU A 14 -9.71 -2.55 -3.64
C LEU A 14 -10.91 -1.72 -4.11
N GLY A 15 -11.88 -1.45 -3.24
CA GLY A 15 -13.08 -0.68 -3.57
C GLY A 15 -13.96 -1.34 -4.64
N GLY A 16 -13.98 -2.68 -4.69
CA GLY A 16 -14.74 -3.47 -5.66
C GLY A 16 -14.06 -3.67 -7.01
N ARG A 17 -12.82 -3.19 -7.18
CA ARG A 17 -12.03 -3.43 -8.41
C ARG A 17 -11.58 -4.88 -8.51
N PRO A 18 -11.37 -5.41 -9.73
CA PRO A 18 -10.80 -6.75 -9.91
C PRO A 18 -9.48 -6.90 -9.13
N VAL A 19 -9.31 -8.04 -8.47
CA VAL A 19 -8.05 -8.36 -7.78
C VAL A 19 -6.99 -8.66 -8.84
N PRO A 20 -5.85 -7.95 -8.84
CA PRO A 20 -4.73 -8.25 -9.73
C PRO A 20 -4.25 -9.69 -9.55
N GLU A 21 -3.78 -10.30 -10.64
CA GLU A 21 -3.52 -11.75 -10.67
C GLU A 21 -2.44 -12.17 -9.66
N ASP A 22 -1.37 -11.39 -9.54
CA ASP A 22 -0.28 -11.61 -8.59
C ASP A 22 -0.78 -11.48 -7.14
N VAL A 23 -1.59 -10.46 -6.84
CA VAL A 23 -2.23 -10.31 -5.52
C VAL A 23 -3.12 -11.51 -5.22
N ARG A 24 -3.92 -11.97 -6.20
CA ARG A 24 -4.77 -13.16 -6.05
C ARG A 24 -3.94 -14.41 -5.74
N LEU A 25 -2.81 -14.61 -6.42
CA LEU A 25 -1.93 -15.76 -6.22
C LEU A 25 -1.28 -15.72 -4.83
N LEU A 26 -0.73 -14.57 -4.42
CA LEU A 26 -0.14 -14.35 -3.10
C LEU A 26 -1.18 -14.57 -1.99
N ALA A 27 -2.33 -13.90 -2.08
CA ALA A 27 -3.39 -13.99 -1.09
C ALA A 27 -3.90 -15.43 -0.94
N THR A 28 -4.12 -16.13 -2.05
CA THR A 28 -4.59 -17.52 -2.04
C THR A 28 -3.55 -18.45 -1.39
N ALA A 29 -2.26 -18.27 -1.70
CA ALA A 29 -1.20 -19.07 -1.10
C ALA A 29 -1.11 -18.86 0.42
N GLN A 30 -1.21 -17.61 0.89
CA GLN A 30 -1.24 -17.27 2.31
C GLN A 30 -2.47 -17.89 3.00
N TRP A 31 -3.66 -17.70 2.44
CA TRP A 31 -4.91 -18.17 3.05
C TRP A 31 -5.06 -19.69 3.11
N GLU A 32 -4.39 -20.41 2.24
CA GLU A 32 -4.31 -21.86 2.24
C GLU A 32 -3.18 -22.40 3.13
N GLY A 33 -2.40 -21.52 3.78
CA GLY A 33 -1.28 -21.89 4.62
C GLY A 33 -0.08 -22.45 3.84
N ARG A 34 -0.01 -22.19 2.53
CA ARG A 34 1.14 -22.58 1.68
C ARG A 34 2.31 -21.60 1.80
N GLY A 35 2.04 -20.40 2.30
CA GLY A 35 3.00 -19.32 2.40
C GLY A 35 3.26 -18.63 1.05
N HIS A 36 3.93 -17.49 1.08
CA HIS A 36 4.50 -16.85 -0.10
C HIS A 36 5.86 -16.19 0.17
N PRO A 37 6.69 -15.92 -0.87
CA PRO A 37 8.07 -15.48 -0.69
C PRO A 37 8.27 -14.22 0.15
N PHE A 38 7.26 -13.35 0.24
CA PHE A 38 7.35 -12.12 1.03
C PHE A 38 7.17 -12.31 2.54
N GLU A 39 6.64 -13.44 3.01
CA GLU A 39 6.38 -13.67 4.45
C GLU A 39 7.66 -13.69 5.28
N GLN A 40 8.78 -14.12 4.71
CA GLN A 40 10.08 -14.10 5.38
C GLN A 40 10.61 -12.68 5.65
N PHE A 41 10.02 -11.66 5.01
CA PHE A 41 10.30 -10.25 5.23
C PHE A 41 9.18 -9.56 6.01
N GLY A 42 8.33 -10.33 6.68
CA GLY A 42 7.21 -9.82 7.48
C GLY A 42 6.01 -9.31 6.67
N ILE A 43 6.09 -9.23 5.33
CA ILE A 43 5.00 -8.74 4.50
C ILE A 43 3.93 -9.82 4.39
N ALA A 44 2.71 -9.51 4.84
CA ALA A 44 1.53 -10.35 4.72
C ALA A 44 0.40 -9.62 3.99
N ILE A 45 -0.32 -10.34 3.12
CA ILE A 45 -1.55 -9.83 2.51
C ILE A 45 -2.58 -9.58 3.61
N LEU A 46 -3.16 -8.38 3.61
CA LEU A 46 -4.17 -7.99 4.59
C LEU A 46 -5.41 -8.84 4.47
N GLU A 47 -5.97 -9.22 5.61
CA GLU A 47 -7.28 -9.87 5.64
C GLU A 47 -8.36 -8.91 5.16
N PRO A 48 -9.43 -9.39 4.49
CA PRO A 48 -10.51 -8.53 4.03
C PRO A 48 -11.07 -7.66 5.16
N SER A 49 -11.29 -8.25 6.35
CA SER A 49 -11.91 -7.60 7.51
C SER A 49 -10.96 -6.86 8.45
N ALA A 50 -9.65 -6.85 8.20
CA ALA A 50 -8.74 -6.09 9.06
C ALA A 50 -9.03 -4.58 8.92
N PRO A 51 -8.78 -3.75 9.95
CA PRO A 51 -8.87 -2.30 9.83
C PRO A 51 -8.06 -1.77 8.65
N HIS A 52 -8.45 -0.63 8.08
CA HIS A 52 -7.59 0.07 7.13
C HIS A 52 -6.52 0.83 7.92
N PRO A 53 -5.22 0.69 7.61
CA PRO A 53 -4.16 1.33 8.39
C PRO A 53 -4.33 2.85 8.53
N LEU A 54 -4.73 3.53 7.45
CA LEU A 54 -5.02 4.98 7.45
C LEU A 54 -6.29 5.42 8.19
N THR A 55 -7.09 4.50 8.73
CA THR A 55 -8.33 4.85 9.46
C THR A 55 -8.38 4.26 10.85
N ASP A 56 -7.32 3.54 11.28
CA ASP A 56 -7.25 2.98 12.62
C ASP A 56 -6.58 3.97 13.57
N PHE A 57 -7.40 4.81 14.21
CA PHE A 57 -6.94 5.74 15.24
C PHE A 57 -7.20 5.22 16.64
N SER A 58 -7.34 3.90 16.83
CA SER A 58 -7.65 3.30 18.14
C SER A 58 -6.54 3.51 19.17
N TYR A 59 -5.30 3.72 18.71
CA TYR A 59 -4.12 3.94 19.56
C TYR A 59 -4.06 5.34 20.21
N LEU A 60 -4.82 6.33 19.73
CA LEU A 60 -4.78 7.68 20.28
C LEU A 60 -5.37 7.76 21.69
N SER A 61 -4.63 8.41 22.59
CA SER A 61 -5.08 8.79 23.92
C SER A 61 -6.13 9.91 23.90
N ASP A 62 -6.85 10.09 25.00
CA ASP A 62 -7.82 11.18 25.14
C ASP A 62 -7.18 12.57 24.95
N LYS A 63 -5.92 12.72 25.36
CA LYS A 63 -5.17 13.97 25.18
C LYS A 63 -4.92 14.24 23.69
N GLU A 64 -4.50 13.23 22.94
CA GLU A 64 -4.23 13.35 21.51
C GLU A 64 -5.52 13.57 20.71
N ARG A 65 -6.63 12.91 21.11
CA ARG A 65 -7.95 13.15 20.51
C ARG A 65 -8.49 14.55 20.75
N ALA A 66 -8.03 15.21 21.82
CA ALA A 66 -8.39 16.59 22.12
C ALA A 66 -7.50 17.61 21.39
N ASP A 67 -6.41 17.18 20.76
CA ASP A 67 -5.50 18.05 20.00
C ASP A 67 -6.04 18.26 18.57
N PRO A 68 -6.45 19.49 18.19
CA PRO A 68 -7.01 19.76 16.87
C PRO A 68 -6.02 19.48 15.73
N ASP A 69 -4.72 19.55 16.00
CA ASP A 69 -3.70 19.30 14.98
C ASP A 69 -3.57 17.82 14.63
N ILE A 70 -3.54 16.97 15.66
CA ILE A 70 -3.57 15.52 15.50
C ILE A 70 -4.86 15.10 14.78
N MET A 71 -6.00 15.69 15.16
CA MET A 71 -7.26 15.39 14.51
C MET A 71 -7.32 15.86 13.05
N ALA A 72 -6.62 16.95 12.70
CA ALA A 72 -6.46 17.36 11.31
C ALA A 72 -5.71 16.30 10.50
N ASN A 73 -4.65 15.74 11.07
CA ASN A 73 -3.88 14.66 10.45
C ASN A 73 -4.71 13.38 10.30
N CYS A 74 -5.51 13.00 11.30
CA CYS A 74 -6.43 11.86 11.21
C CYS A 74 -7.44 12.02 10.08
N ALA A 75 -8.06 13.19 9.95
CA ALA A 75 -9.04 13.44 8.90
C ALA A 75 -8.40 13.49 7.50
N ALA A 76 -7.16 13.95 7.38
CA ALA A 76 -6.39 13.87 6.14
C ALA A 76 -6.07 12.42 5.76
N SER A 77 -5.64 11.62 6.73
CA SER A 77 -5.36 10.18 6.56
C SER A 77 -6.60 9.39 6.15
N GLU A 78 -7.76 9.66 6.78
CA GLU A 78 -9.03 9.04 6.40
C GLU A 78 -9.43 9.37 4.96
N GLN A 79 -9.21 10.61 4.52
CA GLN A 79 -9.41 10.99 3.12
C GLN A 79 -8.40 10.31 2.19
N MET A 80 -7.14 10.15 2.60
CA MET A 80 -6.14 9.39 1.84
C MET A 80 -6.55 7.94 1.62
N ALA A 81 -7.23 7.29 2.59
CA ALA A 81 -7.75 5.92 2.45
C ALA A 81 -8.77 5.78 1.29
N THR A 82 -9.36 6.88 0.83
CA THR A 82 -10.24 6.87 -0.35
C THR A 82 -9.47 6.65 -1.64
N TYR A 83 -8.20 7.10 -1.70
CA TYR A 83 -7.32 7.00 -2.87
C TYR A 83 -6.33 5.84 -2.77
N LEU A 84 -5.81 5.57 -1.58
CA LEU A 84 -4.80 4.55 -1.34
C LEU A 84 -5.46 3.26 -0.84
N LYS A 85 -5.33 2.19 -1.62
CA LYS A 85 -5.97 0.90 -1.38
C LYS A 85 -4.97 -0.11 -0.82
N ALA A 86 -4.96 -0.26 0.50
CA ALA A 86 -4.05 -1.15 1.22
C ALA A 86 -4.27 -2.62 0.85
N VAL A 87 -3.18 -3.33 0.53
CA VAL A 87 -3.15 -4.72 0.08
C VAL A 87 -2.36 -5.60 1.05
N ALA A 88 -1.21 -5.14 1.53
CA ALA A 88 -0.37 -5.88 2.46
C ALA A 88 0.16 -4.98 3.57
N GLN A 89 0.69 -5.59 4.62
CA GLN A 89 1.35 -4.92 5.74
C GLN A 89 2.57 -5.73 6.17
N ASP A 90 3.66 -5.06 6.55
CA ASP A 90 4.84 -5.69 7.16
C ASP A 90 4.77 -5.73 8.70
N GLU A 91 5.77 -6.34 9.33
CA GLU A 91 5.81 -6.50 10.80
C GLU A 91 6.00 -5.19 11.57
N ASP A 92 6.55 -4.16 10.91
CA ASP A 92 6.71 -2.81 11.46
C ASP A 92 5.43 -1.98 11.36
N GLY A 93 4.38 -2.52 10.73
CA GLY A 93 3.10 -1.87 10.53
C GLY A 93 3.04 -1.01 9.27
N ASN A 94 4.10 -0.95 8.46
CA ASN A 94 4.06 -0.28 7.17
C ASN A 94 3.13 -1.05 6.25
N PHE A 95 2.35 -0.35 5.45
CA PHE A 95 1.43 -0.99 4.52
C PHE A 95 1.73 -0.61 3.08
N TYR A 96 1.36 -1.52 2.18
CA TYR A 96 1.58 -1.44 0.74
C TYR A 96 0.23 -1.38 0.07
N GLY A 97 0.03 -0.43 -0.83
CA GLY A 97 -1.26 -0.26 -1.48
C GLY A 97 -1.22 0.45 -2.82
N TYR A 98 -2.28 0.27 -3.61
CA TYR A 98 -2.41 0.93 -4.89
C TYR A 98 -2.85 2.39 -4.72
N TRP A 99 -2.16 3.29 -5.39
CA TRP A 99 -2.56 4.69 -5.50
C TRP A 99 -3.56 4.86 -6.64
N LEU A 100 -4.82 5.10 -6.29
CA LEU A 100 -5.96 5.18 -7.20
C LEU A 100 -6.58 6.57 -7.25
N HIS A 101 -5.78 7.61 -7.07
CA HIS A 101 -6.24 8.99 -7.10
C HIS A 101 -6.91 9.32 -8.46
N PRO A 102 -8.02 10.06 -8.51
CA PRO A 102 -8.75 10.33 -9.76
C PRO A 102 -7.95 11.09 -10.83
N GLN A 103 -6.93 11.85 -10.41
CA GLN A 103 -6.03 12.57 -11.31
C GLN A 103 -4.81 11.74 -11.73
N GLN A 104 -4.67 10.51 -11.23
CA GLN A 104 -3.64 9.59 -11.69
C GLN A 104 -3.73 9.43 -13.20
N ARG A 105 -2.61 9.70 -13.87
CA ARG A 105 -2.54 9.64 -15.32
C ARG A 105 -2.91 8.23 -15.79
N VAL A 106 -4.03 8.15 -16.51
CA VAL A 106 -4.70 6.88 -16.87
C VAL A 106 -3.86 6.05 -17.87
N ASP A 107 -2.93 6.69 -18.59
CA ASP A 107 -1.98 6.05 -19.50
C ASP A 107 -0.87 5.27 -18.77
N ARG A 108 -0.67 5.51 -17.47
CA ARG A 108 0.24 4.74 -16.60
C ARG A 108 -0.51 3.59 -15.94
N GLN A 109 -0.97 2.64 -16.74
CA GLN A 109 -1.41 1.34 -16.22
C GLN A 109 -0.19 0.42 -16.07
N PRO A 110 -0.08 -0.33 -14.96
CA PRO A 110 -1.02 -0.38 -13.83
C PRO A 110 -0.85 0.79 -12.84
N PRO A 111 -1.78 1.00 -11.89
CA PRO A 111 -1.62 2.03 -10.86
C PRO A 111 -0.36 1.79 -10.01
N PRO A 112 0.34 2.86 -9.59
CA PRO A 112 1.53 2.71 -8.77
C PRO A 112 1.20 2.13 -7.39
N VAL A 113 2.16 1.38 -6.85
CA VAL A 113 2.12 0.88 -5.49
C VAL A 113 2.94 1.81 -4.61
N VAL A 114 2.40 2.13 -3.45
CA VAL A 114 3.01 3.02 -2.47
C VAL A 114 3.14 2.24 -1.17
N LYS A 115 4.32 2.36 -0.52
CA LYS A 115 4.53 1.97 0.87
C LYS A 115 4.28 3.18 1.76
N VAL A 116 3.64 2.97 2.90
CA VAL A 116 3.39 4.01 3.89
C VAL A 116 3.71 3.47 5.27
N ASP A 117 4.44 4.24 6.07
CA ASP A 117 4.75 3.88 7.46
C ASP A 117 3.65 4.34 8.43
N THR A 118 3.87 4.09 9.71
CA THR A 118 2.96 4.51 10.79
C THR A 118 2.97 6.02 11.05
N GLU A 119 3.97 6.75 10.55
CA GLU A 119 4.10 8.21 10.65
C GLU A 119 3.55 8.95 9.42
N LEU A 120 2.97 8.21 8.45
CA LEU A 120 2.46 8.72 7.17
C LEU A 120 3.56 9.29 6.27
N THR A 121 4.75 8.70 6.30
CA THR A 121 5.76 8.84 5.24
C THR A 121 5.39 7.95 4.07
N TYR A 122 5.51 8.45 2.83
CA TYR A 122 5.11 7.74 1.61
C TYR A 122 6.33 7.43 0.74
N TRP A 123 6.42 6.19 0.24
CA TRP A 123 7.42 5.79 -0.76
C TRP A 123 6.75 5.22 -1.99
N GLU A 124 7.11 5.76 -3.15
CA GLU A 124 6.68 5.26 -4.46
C GLU A 124 7.56 4.06 -4.85
N LEU A 125 6.93 2.91 -5.08
CA LEU A 125 7.65 1.67 -5.39
C LEU A 125 7.69 1.44 -6.90
N GLY A 126 8.83 0.91 -7.37
CA GLY A 126 9.01 0.52 -8.76
C GLY A 126 8.28 -0.78 -9.12
N GLY A 127 8.15 -1.05 -10.42
CA GLY A 127 7.50 -2.27 -10.93
C GLY A 127 6.07 -2.07 -11.42
N ARG A 128 5.60 -3.05 -12.19
CA ARG A 128 4.30 -3.07 -12.87
C ARG A 128 3.34 -4.07 -12.24
N THR A 129 3.71 -4.74 -11.15
CA THR A 129 2.81 -5.60 -10.40
C THR A 129 2.99 -5.33 -8.91
N PHE A 130 2.06 -5.78 -8.08
CA PHE A 130 2.22 -5.67 -6.64
C PHE A 130 3.40 -6.49 -6.13
N ALA A 131 3.58 -7.69 -6.67
CA ALA A 131 4.73 -8.52 -6.35
C ALA A 131 6.05 -7.85 -6.76
N GLU A 132 6.11 -7.22 -7.94
CA GLU A 132 7.28 -6.44 -8.34
C GLU A 132 7.53 -5.24 -7.43
N ALA A 133 6.50 -4.55 -6.96
CA ALA A 133 6.65 -3.45 -6.00
C ALA A 133 7.17 -3.92 -4.64
N CYS A 134 6.67 -5.05 -4.12
CA CYS A 134 7.19 -5.64 -2.89
C CYS A 134 8.65 -6.07 -3.08
N LEU A 135 8.97 -6.72 -4.21
CA LEU A 135 10.33 -7.14 -4.56
C LEU A 135 11.25 -5.92 -4.70
N TYR A 136 10.76 -4.86 -5.33
CA TYR A 136 11.47 -3.58 -5.44
C TYR A 136 11.85 -3.13 -4.04
N ASP A 137 10.90 -2.99 -3.11
CA ASP A 137 11.17 -2.55 -1.74
C ASP A 137 12.21 -3.41 -1.03
N ILE A 138 12.02 -4.73 -0.96
CA ILE A 138 12.89 -5.60 -0.14
C ILE A 138 14.29 -5.81 -0.71
N ALA A 139 14.45 -5.75 -2.04
CA ALA A 139 15.72 -6.14 -2.67
C ALA A 139 16.80 -5.08 -2.51
N PHE A 140 16.46 -3.79 -2.40
CA PHE A 140 17.44 -2.70 -2.39
C PHE A 140 18.56 -2.90 -3.43
N ASP A 141 19.82 -2.95 -3.02
CA ASP A 141 20.97 -3.16 -3.89
C ASP A 141 21.44 -4.64 -3.96
N ASP A 142 20.62 -5.57 -3.50
CA ASP A 142 20.89 -7.01 -3.43
C ASP A 142 20.29 -7.77 -4.63
N ASP A 143 21.10 -7.91 -5.68
CA ASP A 143 20.75 -8.67 -6.90
C ASP A 143 20.57 -10.18 -6.62
N GLU A 144 21.27 -10.74 -5.64
CA GLU A 144 21.14 -12.17 -5.29
C GLU A 144 19.78 -12.43 -4.64
N LEU A 145 19.39 -11.57 -3.69
CA LEU A 145 18.07 -11.57 -3.06
C LEU A 145 16.97 -11.37 -4.11
N PHE A 146 17.17 -10.41 -5.03
CA PHE A 146 16.22 -10.18 -6.12
C PHE A 146 15.98 -11.46 -6.92
N ALA A 147 17.05 -12.10 -7.38
CA ALA A 147 16.96 -13.32 -8.19
C ALA A 147 16.33 -14.49 -7.42
N GLU A 148 16.65 -14.65 -6.14
CA GLU A 148 16.08 -15.68 -5.28
C GLU A 148 14.56 -15.50 -5.12
N VAL A 149 14.12 -14.31 -4.75
CA VAL A 149 12.69 -14.03 -4.53
C VAL A 149 11.93 -14.09 -5.85
N ALA A 150 12.47 -13.58 -6.96
CA ALA A 150 11.87 -13.70 -8.28
C ALA A 150 11.68 -15.17 -8.70
N ALA A 151 12.68 -16.03 -8.45
CA ALA A 151 12.57 -17.47 -8.70
C ALA A 151 11.51 -18.13 -7.79
N ALA A 152 11.40 -17.71 -6.54
CA ALA A 152 10.39 -18.20 -5.61
C ALA A 152 8.97 -17.77 -6.02
N LEU A 153 8.79 -16.54 -6.52
CA LEU A 153 7.54 -16.06 -7.12
C LEU A 153 7.15 -16.87 -8.35
N GLY A 154 8.12 -17.24 -9.19
CA GLY A 154 7.90 -18.09 -10.35
C GLY A 154 7.31 -19.46 -9.99
N LYS A 155 7.69 -20.04 -8.82
CA LYS A 155 7.09 -21.29 -8.32
C LYS A 155 5.62 -21.15 -7.91
N LEU A 156 5.15 -19.91 -7.66
CA LEU A 156 3.75 -19.57 -7.44
C LEU A 156 3.03 -19.07 -8.70
N HIS A 157 3.68 -19.15 -9.87
CA HIS A 157 3.18 -18.61 -11.13
C HIS A 157 3.01 -17.08 -11.15
N VAL A 158 3.75 -16.37 -10.29
CA VAL A 158 3.87 -14.92 -10.33
C VAL A 158 5.08 -14.55 -11.17
N SER A 159 4.86 -13.85 -12.28
CA SER A 159 5.92 -13.43 -13.20
C SER A 159 6.54 -12.11 -12.75
N VAL A 160 7.87 -12.06 -12.75
CA VAL A 160 8.67 -10.83 -12.64
C VAL A 160 9.23 -10.51 -14.03
N SER A 161 9.01 -9.29 -14.51
CA SER A 161 9.33 -8.87 -15.87
C SER A 161 10.78 -8.43 -16.05
N ALA A 162 11.49 -8.14 -14.96
CA ALA A 162 12.88 -7.70 -14.96
C ALA A 162 13.82 -8.73 -14.33
N GLY A 163 15.11 -8.64 -14.69
CA GLY A 163 16.18 -9.47 -14.12
C GLY A 163 16.93 -8.82 -12.94
N SER A 164 16.64 -7.57 -12.60
CA SER A 164 17.20 -6.83 -11.45
C SER A 164 16.21 -5.79 -10.92
N ARG A 165 16.49 -5.21 -9.75
CA ARG A 165 15.65 -4.14 -9.16
C ARG A 165 15.55 -2.93 -10.07
N GLU A 166 16.67 -2.46 -10.63
CA GLU A 166 16.71 -1.29 -11.52
C GLU A 166 15.87 -1.52 -12.78
N GLY A 167 15.83 -2.76 -13.26
CA GLY A 167 15.05 -3.15 -14.43
C GLY A 167 13.53 -3.08 -14.22
N LEU A 168 13.03 -3.09 -12.98
CA LEU A 168 11.60 -2.95 -12.69
C LEU A 168 11.07 -1.57 -13.10
N GLY A 169 11.95 -0.56 -13.09
CA GLY A 169 11.62 0.81 -13.43
C GLY A 169 10.76 1.51 -12.38
N GLU A 170 10.86 2.84 -12.34
CA GLU A 170 10.03 3.67 -11.47
C GLU A 170 8.64 3.86 -12.07
N LEU A 171 7.63 3.87 -11.20
CA LEU A 171 6.25 4.13 -11.58
C LEU A 171 5.71 5.26 -10.69
N PRO A 172 5.96 6.53 -11.05
CA PRO A 172 5.67 7.61 -10.13
C PRO A 172 4.17 7.91 -10.02
N ALA A 173 3.76 8.20 -8.79
CA ALA A 173 2.41 8.64 -8.45
C ALA A 173 2.21 10.11 -8.85
N ASP A 174 1.08 10.42 -9.49
CA ASP A 174 0.75 11.79 -9.92
C ASP A 174 -0.74 12.08 -9.67
N PRO A 175 -1.10 12.92 -8.69
CA PRO A 175 -0.22 13.65 -7.79
C PRO A 175 0.52 12.71 -6.81
N ALA A 176 1.65 13.19 -6.28
CA ALA A 176 2.39 12.49 -5.24
C ALA A 176 1.53 12.34 -3.97
N PRO A 177 1.50 11.17 -3.31
CA PRO A 177 0.68 10.94 -2.12
C PRO A 177 0.99 11.91 -0.98
N GLU A 178 2.26 12.24 -0.77
CA GLU A 178 2.70 13.21 0.24
C GLU A 178 2.12 14.60 -0.01
N ASP A 179 2.11 15.04 -1.28
CA ASP A 179 1.51 16.33 -1.66
C ASP A 179 0.00 16.36 -1.41
N VAL A 180 -0.69 15.26 -1.70
CA VAL A 180 -2.14 15.16 -1.43
C VAL A 180 -2.40 15.17 0.06
N HIS A 181 -1.70 14.34 0.84
CA HIS A 181 -1.84 14.28 2.28
C HIS A 181 -1.61 15.66 2.93
N ARG A 182 -0.50 16.32 2.56
CA ARG A 182 -0.17 17.67 3.05
C ARG A 182 -1.27 18.70 2.75
N ARG A 183 -1.81 18.70 1.52
CA ARG A 183 -2.92 19.61 1.16
C ARG A 183 -4.17 19.34 1.97
N LEU A 184 -4.52 18.06 2.17
CA LEU A 184 -5.69 17.66 2.96
C LEU A 184 -5.54 18.07 4.43
N TYR A 185 -4.35 17.82 5.01
CA TYR A 185 -4.01 18.21 6.37
C TYR A 185 -4.12 19.71 6.59
N TYR A 186 -3.54 20.53 5.72
CA TYR A 186 -3.63 21.99 5.86
C TYR A 186 -5.04 22.54 5.65
N ALA A 187 -5.79 22.00 4.69
CA ALA A 187 -7.19 22.37 4.50
C ALA A 187 -8.02 22.07 5.76
N GLU A 188 -7.73 20.95 6.44
CA GLU A 188 -8.41 20.57 7.66
C GLU A 188 -7.98 21.42 8.87
N ARG A 189 -6.69 21.76 8.97
CA ARG A 189 -6.20 22.72 9.96
C ARG A 189 -6.94 24.06 9.86
N GLU A 190 -7.04 24.62 8.66
CA GLU A 190 -7.79 25.85 8.42
C GLU A 190 -9.26 25.71 8.83
N ARG A 191 -9.90 24.58 8.50
CA ARG A 191 -11.28 24.27 8.89
C ARG A 191 -11.47 24.24 10.42
N LEU A 192 -10.45 23.78 11.15
CA LEU A 192 -10.41 23.73 12.62
C LEU A 192 -9.95 25.06 13.26
N GLY A 193 -9.67 26.09 12.47
CA GLY A 193 -9.23 27.40 12.96
C GLY A 193 -7.75 27.47 13.36
N LEU A 194 -6.95 26.48 12.97
CA LEU A 194 -5.50 26.50 13.10
C LEU A 194 -4.88 27.28 11.93
N PRO A 195 -3.71 27.92 12.13
CA PRO A 195 -2.99 28.54 11.02
C PRO A 195 -2.54 27.47 10.02
N ALA A 196 -2.74 27.74 8.72
CA ALA A 196 -1.95 27.10 7.68
C ALA A 196 -0.48 27.54 7.87
N GLU A 197 0.47 26.60 7.85
CA GLU A 197 1.87 26.99 7.97
C GLU A 197 2.27 27.96 6.85
N SER A 198 3.07 28.96 7.24
CA SER A 198 3.63 30.03 6.42
C SER A 198 4.80 29.59 5.56
#